data_AF-A0A2S7QE97-F1
#
_entry.id   AF-A0A2S7QE97-F1
#
_cell.length_a   1.000
_cell.length_b   1.000
_cell.length_c   1.000
_cell.angle_alpha   90.00
_cell.angle_beta   90.00
_cell.angle_gamma   90.00
#
_symmetry.space_group_name_H-M   'P 1'
#
loop_
_entity.id
_entity.type
_entity.pdbx_description
1 polymer ?
#
loop_
_entity_poly.entity_id
_entity_poly.type
_entity_poly.pdbx_seq_one_letter_code
_entity_poly.pdbx_strand_id
1 'polypeptide(L)'
;MGYLPSFWERNIGNNGKTKYSPTIFQYKIESRLSANSGRQAKDSSRPSISPLTNLTTQEENRLKAKALRERSLALERASAENSTVRTPSGFIATSDISIAGQKRSHSSISTAAVPATSRDARQSTKDARADDTMPQAARKFRKYVDHDFSKMTDTKGGFLNAEDDPWNKALHAPKEGEKPAHMTLKEWERHQLLKGLRNRKEGPFEPGLSVLGKGNMKCRECGSLEIDFVWEEVFKCKVCNGCKEKFPEKYSLLTKTEAKEDYLITDPELKDGELLPHLNKPNPHKSHWHDMMLFLRYQVEEYAFNTKWGSAEALDAEFEKRETEKKKRKEEKFKSKLKDLKKKTRTEAYRRSLKGDGKGGKFGDAISNGKHEHEWGQTVENEDGISVKSCVECGMEVEELEF
;
A
#
# COMPACT_ATOMS: atom_id res chain seq x y z
N MET A 1 -21.51 15.23 -51.65
CA MET A 1 -20.29 14.91 -50.85
C MET A 1 -20.52 13.56 -50.22
N GLY A 2 -19.78 12.55 -50.68
CA GLY A 2 -20.08 11.14 -50.46
C GLY A 2 -19.80 10.68 -49.03
N TYR A 3 -20.80 10.04 -48.42
CA TYR A 3 -20.66 9.29 -47.17
C TYR A 3 -19.83 8.03 -47.46
N LEU A 4 -18.61 7.95 -46.92
CA LEU A 4 -17.85 6.70 -46.87
C LEU A 4 -18.44 5.84 -45.75
N PRO A 5 -18.97 4.64 -46.02
CA PRO A 5 -19.54 3.78 -44.99
C PRO A 5 -18.45 3.26 -44.07
N SER A 6 -18.68 3.42 -42.77
CA SER A 6 -17.87 2.82 -41.70
C SER A 6 -17.87 1.29 -41.83
N PHE A 7 -16.74 0.66 -41.49
CA PHE A 7 -16.47 -0.78 -41.64
C PHE A 7 -17.58 -1.71 -41.07
N TRP A 8 -18.32 -1.23 -40.07
CA TRP A 8 -19.45 -1.94 -39.47
C TRP A 8 -20.70 -2.07 -40.36
N GLU A 9 -20.91 -1.18 -41.33
CA GLU A 9 -22.07 -1.25 -42.24
C GLU A 9 -21.86 -2.22 -43.41
N ARG A 10 -20.63 -2.73 -43.61
CA ARG A 10 -20.29 -3.55 -44.79
C ARG A 10 -20.42 -5.06 -44.58
N ASN A 11 -20.91 -5.52 -43.42
CA ASN A 11 -20.95 -6.96 -43.11
C ASN A 11 -22.22 -7.43 -42.39
N ILE A 12 -23.38 -6.90 -42.77
CA ILE A 12 -24.68 -7.54 -42.47
C ILE A 12 -25.27 -8.03 -43.79
N GLY A 13 -24.76 -9.15 -44.28
CA GLY A 13 -25.12 -9.61 -45.61
C GLY A 13 -24.55 -10.97 -46.01
N ASN A 14 -24.51 -11.95 -45.11
CA ASN A 14 -24.79 -13.34 -45.50
C ASN A 14 -25.00 -14.23 -44.28
N ASN A 15 -26.17 -14.85 -44.21
CA ASN A 15 -26.44 -15.99 -43.33
C ASN A 15 -25.65 -17.21 -43.86
N GLY A 16 -24.37 -17.28 -43.52
CA GLY A 16 -23.53 -18.44 -43.71
C GLY A 16 -22.90 -18.80 -42.38
N LYS A 17 -23.34 -19.88 -41.74
CA LYS A 17 -22.71 -20.46 -40.56
C LYS A 17 -21.32 -20.98 -40.92
N THR A 18 -20.32 -20.11 -41.06
CA THR A 18 -18.92 -20.51 -41.09
C THR A 18 -18.51 -20.81 -39.65
N LYS A 19 -18.32 -22.09 -39.35
CA LYS A 19 -17.75 -22.57 -38.09
C LYS A 19 -16.28 -22.13 -38.00
N TYR A 20 -16.02 -20.85 -37.74
CA TYR A 20 -14.70 -20.41 -37.29
C TYR A 20 -14.59 -20.74 -35.81
N SER A 21 -13.60 -21.57 -35.44
CA SER A 21 -13.23 -21.76 -34.04
C SER A 21 -12.83 -20.41 -33.46
N PRO A 22 -13.36 -20.02 -32.27
CA PRO A 22 -12.97 -18.78 -31.63
C PRO A 22 -11.46 -18.73 -31.46
N THR A 23 -10.88 -17.57 -31.76
CA THR A 23 -9.47 -17.28 -31.44
C THR A 23 -9.22 -17.40 -29.94
N ILE A 24 -7.97 -17.68 -29.53
CA ILE A 24 -7.58 -17.75 -28.11
C ILE A 24 -7.92 -16.41 -27.41
N PHE A 25 -7.67 -15.31 -28.12
CA PHE A 25 -8.06 -13.97 -27.74
C PHE A 25 -9.57 -13.83 -27.50
N GLN A 26 -10.44 -14.26 -28.43
CA GLN A 26 -11.90 -14.21 -28.26
C GLN A 26 -12.37 -15.05 -27.06
N TYR A 27 -11.85 -16.26 -26.90
CA TYR A 27 -12.22 -17.14 -25.78
C TYR A 27 -11.88 -16.52 -24.42
N LYS A 28 -10.70 -15.89 -24.32
CA LYS A 28 -10.25 -15.20 -23.10
C LYS A 28 -11.13 -13.99 -22.77
N ILE A 29 -11.55 -13.24 -23.78
CA ILE A 29 -12.46 -12.11 -23.61
C ILE A 29 -13.84 -12.57 -23.16
N GLU A 30 -14.43 -13.56 -23.84
CA GLU A 30 -15.75 -14.09 -23.49
C GLU A 30 -15.77 -14.64 -22.06
N SER A 31 -14.71 -15.36 -21.67
CA SER A 31 -14.54 -15.89 -20.31
C SER A 31 -14.46 -14.76 -19.27
N ARG A 32 -13.75 -13.66 -19.57
CA ARG A 32 -13.65 -12.51 -18.66
C ARG A 32 -14.95 -11.71 -18.57
N LEU A 33 -15.66 -11.51 -19.70
CA LEU A 33 -16.96 -10.85 -19.72
C LEU A 33 -17.98 -11.61 -18.88
N SER A 34 -17.99 -12.94 -18.99
CA SER A 34 -18.82 -13.82 -18.14
C SER A 34 -18.42 -13.75 -16.65
N ALA A 35 -17.13 -13.64 -16.35
CA ALA A 35 -16.66 -13.50 -14.96
C ALA A 35 -17.00 -12.12 -14.35
N ASN A 36 -17.03 -11.05 -15.15
CA ASN A 36 -17.27 -9.70 -14.66
C ASN A 36 -18.75 -9.44 -14.36
N SER A 37 -19.67 -10.01 -15.15
CA SER A 37 -21.10 -9.97 -14.84
C SER A 37 -21.44 -10.64 -13.52
N GLY A 38 -20.66 -11.65 -13.09
CA GLY A 38 -20.81 -12.32 -11.79
C GLY A 38 -20.16 -11.60 -10.59
N ARG A 39 -19.24 -10.65 -10.81
CA ARG A 39 -18.48 -9.98 -9.72
C ARG A 39 -19.16 -8.78 -9.09
N GLN A 40 -20.10 -8.12 -9.79
CA GLN A 40 -20.78 -6.93 -9.26
C GLN A 40 -21.65 -7.20 -8.01
N ALA A 41 -21.85 -8.47 -7.63
CA ALA A 41 -22.70 -8.86 -6.49
C ALA A 41 -21.96 -9.11 -5.16
N LYS A 42 -20.63 -8.99 -5.05
CA LYS A 42 -19.89 -9.56 -3.88
C LYS A 42 -18.78 -8.70 -3.25
N ASP A 43 -18.78 -7.38 -3.41
CA ASP A 43 -17.72 -6.53 -2.81
C ASP A 43 -18.26 -5.66 -1.66
N SER A 44 -18.56 -6.29 -0.53
CA SER A 44 -18.88 -5.61 0.73
C SER A 44 -18.49 -6.46 1.94
N SER A 45 -17.20 -6.76 2.13
CA SER A 45 -16.61 -7.06 3.45
C SER A 45 -15.13 -7.42 3.35
N ARG A 46 -14.24 -6.51 3.76
CA ARG A 46 -12.88 -6.88 4.15
C ARG A 46 -12.38 -5.99 5.30
N PRO A 47 -11.91 -6.57 6.43
CA PRO A 47 -11.54 -5.78 7.61
C PRO A 47 -10.16 -5.11 7.47
N SER A 48 -10.03 -3.90 8.02
CA SER A 48 -8.80 -3.10 8.04
C SER A 48 -7.86 -3.52 9.18
N ILE A 49 -6.55 -3.55 8.89
CA ILE A 49 -5.48 -3.85 9.85
C ILE A 49 -5.08 -2.57 10.62
N SER A 50 -4.91 -2.69 11.93
CA SER A 50 -4.80 -1.59 12.92
C SER A 50 -3.46 -0.81 12.93
N PRO A 51 -3.43 0.45 13.43
CA PRO A 51 -2.37 1.44 13.19
C PRO A 51 -1.44 1.71 14.40
N LEU A 52 -1.04 0.70 15.17
CA LEU A 52 -0.38 0.92 16.48
C LEU A 52 1.15 1.15 16.45
N THR A 53 1.84 0.89 15.32
CA THR A 53 3.32 0.95 15.27
C THR A 53 3.90 2.28 14.79
N ASN A 54 3.09 3.20 14.26
CA ASN A 54 3.55 4.46 13.66
C ASN A 54 3.59 5.65 14.64
N LEU A 55 2.99 5.52 15.83
CA LEU A 55 2.83 6.63 16.78
C LEU A 55 4.12 6.91 17.57
N THR A 56 4.87 5.87 17.95
CA THR A 56 6.11 5.98 18.75
C THR A 56 7.24 6.68 17.98
N THR A 57 7.40 6.38 16.70
CA THR A 57 8.40 7.02 15.83
C THR A 57 8.09 8.48 15.51
N GLN A 58 6.80 8.83 15.39
CA GLN A 58 6.37 10.22 15.22
C GLN A 58 6.63 11.06 16.47
N GLU A 59 6.41 10.50 17.66
CA GLU A 59 6.60 11.20 18.93
C GLU A 59 8.08 11.46 19.25
N GLU A 60 8.97 10.51 18.96
CA GLU A 60 10.43 10.71 19.07
C GLU A 60 10.91 11.83 18.14
N ASN A 61 10.38 11.91 16.92
CA ASN A 61 10.72 12.97 15.99
C ASN A 61 10.20 14.32 16.50
N ARG A 62 8.99 14.37 17.08
CA ARG A 62 8.40 15.56 17.71
C ARG A 62 9.27 16.12 18.84
N LEU A 63 9.75 15.26 19.74
CA LEU A 63 10.67 15.69 20.80
C LEU A 63 11.99 16.21 20.25
N LYS A 64 12.54 15.56 19.21
CA LYS A 64 13.80 15.96 18.59
C LYS A 64 13.74 17.37 17.99
N ALA A 65 12.71 17.72 17.21
CA ALA A 65 12.65 19.06 16.63
C ALA A 65 12.05 20.15 17.56
N LYS A 66 11.31 19.79 18.63
CA LYS A 66 11.05 20.73 19.73
C LYS A 66 12.37 21.12 20.44
N ALA A 67 13.21 20.14 20.76
CA ALA A 67 14.53 20.39 21.36
C ALA A 67 15.46 21.19 20.43
N LEU A 68 15.36 20.98 19.12
CA LEU A 68 16.14 21.71 18.12
C LEU A 68 15.71 23.18 18.01
N ARG A 69 14.41 23.47 18.11
CA ARG A 69 13.86 24.85 18.15
C ARG A 69 14.14 25.54 19.48
N GLU A 70 14.05 24.82 20.59
CA GLU A 70 14.43 25.36 21.90
C GLU A 70 15.93 25.68 21.95
N ARG A 71 16.77 24.84 21.35
CA ARG A 71 18.19 25.12 21.16
C ARG A 71 18.42 26.33 20.25
N SER A 72 17.66 26.50 19.17
CA SER A 72 17.81 27.67 18.30
C SER A 72 17.36 28.95 18.99
N LEU A 73 16.25 28.93 19.74
CA LEU A 73 15.79 30.07 20.54
C LEU A 73 16.74 30.39 21.70
N ALA A 74 17.35 29.36 22.31
CA ALA A 74 18.37 29.54 23.34
C ALA A 74 19.66 30.13 22.75
N LEU A 75 20.05 29.72 21.53
CA LEU A 75 21.17 30.34 20.80
C LEU A 75 20.85 31.78 20.39
N GLU A 76 19.62 32.07 19.96
CA GLU A 76 19.17 33.44 19.68
C GLU A 76 19.18 34.29 20.96
N ARG A 77 18.68 33.79 22.09
CA ARG A 77 18.78 34.48 23.39
C ARG A 77 20.23 34.67 23.84
N ALA A 78 21.07 33.64 23.75
CA ALA A 78 22.49 33.75 24.09
C ALA A 78 23.23 34.73 23.16
N SER A 79 22.83 34.81 21.88
CA SER A 79 23.36 35.81 20.94
C SER A 79 22.85 37.22 21.23
N ALA A 80 21.67 37.37 21.84
CA ALA A 80 21.13 38.64 22.31
C ALA A 80 21.69 39.07 23.68
N GLU A 81 22.12 38.12 24.51
CA GLU A 81 22.72 38.35 25.84
C GLU A 81 24.19 38.81 25.80
N ASN A 82 24.81 38.90 24.62
CA ASN A 82 26.14 39.50 24.46
C ASN A 82 26.13 41.05 24.44
N SER A 83 25.07 41.66 24.97
CA SER A 83 25.02 43.09 25.29
C SER A 83 25.13 43.27 26.80
N THR A 84 26.30 43.71 27.28
CA THR A 84 26.49 44.04 28.70
C THR A 84 25.52 45.17 29.09
N VAL A 85 24.51 44.87 29.90
CA VAL A 85 23.58 45.87 30.43
C VAL A 85 24.33 46.78 31.40
N ARG A 86 24.57 48.03 30.99
CA ARG A 86 25.09 49.11 31.84
C ARG A 86 23.94 49.92 32.39
N THR A 87 24.07 50.43 33.62
CA THR A 87 23.13 51.43 34.14
C THR A 87 23.25 52.74 33.34
N PRO A 88 22.25 53.65 33.40
CA PRO A 88 22.29 54.94 32.69
C PRO A 88 23.49 55.83 33.02
N SER A 89 24.26 55.50 34.06
CA SER A 89 25.49 56.20 34.47
C SER A 89 26.79 55.41 34.22
N GLY A 90 26.72 54.29 33.49
CA GLY A 90 27.90 53.63 32.90
C GLY A 90 28.63 52.56 33.74
N PHE A 91 28.12 52.15 34.91
CA PHE A 91 28.72 51.09 35.72
C PHE A 91 28.14 49.69 35.41
N ILE A 92 28.96 48.65 35.59
CA ILE A 92 28.60 47.23 35.42
C ILE A 92 27.94 46.73 36.73
N ALA A 93 26.75 46.14 36.65
CA ALA A 93 26.03 45.65 37.83
C ALA A 93 26.65 44.35 38.38
N THR A 94 27.13 44.36 39.62
CA THR A 94 27.51 43.17 40.41
C THR A 94 26.60 43.03 41.63
N SER A 95 26.62 41.86 42.28
CA SER A 95 25.67 41.41 43.31
C SER A 95 25.60 42.23 44.61
N ASP A 96 26.44 43.27 44.76
CA ASP A 96 26.63 43.98 46.03
C ASP A 96 25.92 45.34 46.09
N ILE A 97 25.10 45.68 45.09
CA ILE A 97 24.35 46.95 45.05
C ILE A 97 22.84 46.65 45.00
N SER A 98 22.19 46.74 46.16
CA SER A 98 20.73 46.64 46.30
C SER A 98 20.11 48.04 46.35
N ILE A 99 19.23 48.35 45.40
CA ILE A 99 18.48 49.61 45.37
C ILE A 99 17.22 49.44 46.23
N ALA A 100 17.11 50.27 47.27
CA ALA A 100 15.99 50.29 48.21
C ALA A 100 14.68 50.69 47.53
N GLY A 101 13.59 49.95 47.78
CA GLY A 101 12.23 50.37 47.37
C GLY A 101 11.27 49.30 46.82
N GLN A 102 11.57 48.00 46.91
CA GLN A 102 10.65 46.94 46.50
C GLN A 102 10.15 46.13 47.70
N LYS A 103 8.82 46.06 47.88
CA LYS A 103 8.14 45.34 48.96
C LYS A 103 8.19 43.83 48.70
N ARG A 104 8.53 43.05 49.73
CA ARG A 104 8.58 41.57 49.71
C ARG A 104 7.19 40.97 49.46
N SER A 105 7.11 39.88 48.67
CA SER A 105 5.87 39.21 48.29
C SER A 105 5.25 38.38 49.43
N HIS A 106 3.93 38.24 49.39
CA HIS A 106 3.02 37.52 50.31
C HIS A 106 3.21 35.98 50.32
N SER A 107 4.46 35.51 50.36
CA SER A 107 4.83 34.09 50.43
C SER A 107 5.73 33.77 51.62
N SER A 108 6.07 34.78 52.44
CA SER A 108 6.94 34.63 53.62
C SER A 108 6.22 34.79 54.97
N ILE A 109 4.87 34.81 54.99
CA ILE A 109 4.08 34.91 56.22
C ILE A 109 2.98 33.85 56.14
N SER A 110 2.99 32.90 57.08
CA SER A 110 1.95 31.88 57.37
C SER A 110 2.28 30.44 57.00
N THR A 111 3.36 29.89 57.56
CA THR A 111 3.40 28.48 57.99
C THR A 111 4.28 28.33 59.23
N ALA A 112 3.65 28.34 60.42
CA ALA A 112 4.11 27.78 61.70
C ALA A 112 3.11 28.30 62.76
N ALA A 113 2.49 27.53 63.65
CA ALA A 113 2.85 26.25 64.22
C ALA A 113 1.60 25.58 64.83
N VAL A 114 1.40 24.29 64.53
CA VAL A 114 0.67 23.37 65.41
C VAL A 114 1.50 22.08 65.45
N PRO A 115 1.87 21.57 66.64
CA PRO A 115 2.73 20.40 66.76
C PRO A 115 2.05 19.10 66.30
N ALA A 116 2.85 18.17 65.78
CA ALA A 116 2.46 16.95 65.07
C ALA A 116 1.78 15.84 65.93
N THR A 117 1.25 16.17 67.12
CA THR A 117 0.67 15.19 68.06
C THR A 117 -0.76 15.50 68.48
N SER A 118 -1.43 16.46 67.85
CA SER A 118 -2.88 16.67 68.03
C SER A 118 -3.68 15.76 67.10
N ARG A 119 -4.36 14.75 67.66
CA ARG A 119 -5.38 13.94 66.95
C ARG A 119 -6.77 14.47 67.30
N ASP A 120 -7.35 15.28 66.43
CA ASP A 120 -8.77 15.62 66.50
C ASP A 120 -9.59 14.54 65.76
N ALA A 121 -10.46 13.84 66.49
CA ALA A 121 -11.17 12.64 66.02
C ALA A 121 -12.53 12.95 65.36
N ARG A 122 -12.74 14.18 64.87
CA ARG A 122 -14.01 14.60 64.22
C ARG A 122 -13.89 15.06 62.77
N GLN A 123 -12.69 15.11 62.21
CA GLN A 123 -12.48 15.30 60.77
C GLN A 123 -12.17 13.96 60.10
N SER A 124 -13.24 13.24 59.78
CA SER A 124 -13.20 12.22 58.74
C SER A 124 -12.71 12.90 57.46
N THR A 125 -11.55 12.47 56.96
CA THR A 125 -10.93 12.95 55.72
C THR A 125 -11.86 12.68 54.54
N LYS A 126 -12.76 13.63 54.29
CA LYS A 126 -13.48 13.79 53.03
C LYS A 126 -12.89 14.98 52.30
N ASP A 127 -11.60 14.90 51.99
CA ASP A 127 -10.96 15.77 51.01
C ASP A 127 -11.15 15.15 49.62
N ALA A 128 -12.30 15.50 49.04
CA ALA A 128 -12.44 15.65 47.62
C ALA A 128 -11.52 16.80 47.16
N ARG A 129 -10.50 16.50 46.35
CA ARG A 129 -10.10 17.25 45.15
C ARG A 129 -9.37 16.32 44.17
N ALA A 130 -10.09 15.31 43.70
CA ALA A 130 -9.89 14.79 42.36
C ALA A 130 -11.22 15.02 41.65
N ASP A 131 -11.17 15.85 40.62
CA ASP A 131 -12.26 16.10 39.68
C ASP A 131 -12.75 14.74 39.13
N ASP A 132 -13.92 14.28 39.59
CA ASP A 132 -14.54 12.99 39.25
C ASP A 132 -15.06 12.93 37.79
N THR A 133 -14.68 13.89 36.96
CA THR A 133 -15.10 13.96 35.56
C THR A 133 -14.16 13.20 34.60
N MET A 134 -13.01 12.69 35.07
CA MET A 134 -12.06 11.96 34.19
C MET A 134 -11.68 10.56 34.70
N PRO A 135 -11.82 9.51 33.86
CA PRO A 135 -11.38 8.17 34.23
C PRO A 135 -9.85 8.12 34.40
N GLN A 136 -9.41 7.83 35.63
CA GLN A 136 -7.99 7.67 35.96
C GLN A 136 -7.57 6.20 35.88
N ALA A 137 -6.38 5.94 35.33
CA ALA A 137 -5.80 4.60 35.31
C ALA A 137 -5.59 4.05 36.73
N ALA A 138 -5.81 2.74 36.91
CA ALA A 138 -5.64 2.09 38.21
C ALA A 138 -4.22 2.27 38.76
N ARG A 139 -4.08 2.36 40.10
CA ARG A 139 -2.85 2.78 40.78
C ARG A 139 -1.57 2.02 40.38
N LYS A 140 -1.68 0.76 39.94
CA LYS A 140 -0.55 -0.08 39.48
C LYS A 140 -0.04 0.28 38.08
N PHE A 141 -0.84 0.98 37.27
CA PHE A 141 -0.51 1.42 35.92
C PHE A 141 -0.11 2.90 35.85
N ARG A 142 -0.25 3.65 36.95
CA ARG A 142 0.12 5.08 36.99
C ARG A 142 1.58 5.37 36.64
N LYS A 143 2.51 4.44 36.88
CA LYS A 143 3.92 4.58 36.48
C LYS A 143 4.18 4.33 34.99
N TYR A 144 3.20 3.78 34.27
CA TYR A 144 3.30 3.41 32.85
C TYR A 144 2.37 4.25 31.96
N VAL A 145 1.57 5.14 32.56
CA VAL A 145 0.70 6.09 31.87
C VAL A 145 1.29 7.48 32.08
N ASP A 146 2.36 7.76 31.34
CA ASP A 146 3.10 9.04 31.40
C ASP A 146 2.42 10.13 30.55
N HIS A 147 1.46 9.76 29.71
CA HIS A 147 0.81 10.67 28.76
C HIS A 147 -0.69 10.74 28.99
N ASP A 148 -1.13 11.89 29.50
CA ASP A 148 -2.53 12.26 29.62
C ASP A 148 -3.09 12.61 28.23
N PHE A 149 -3.74 11.65 27.58
CA PHE A 149 -4.31 11.79 26.24
C PHE A 149 -5.37 12.92 26.14
N SER A 150 -5.89 13.41 27.27
CA SER A 150 -6.78 14.58 27.30
C SER A 150 -6.06 15.89 26.95
N LYS A 151 -4.75 15.96 27.24
CA LYS A 151 -3.91 17.13 26.96
C LYS A 151 -3.21 17.05 25.61
N MET A 152 -3.39 15.96 24.87
CA MET A 152 -2.80 15.77 23.55
C MET A 152 -3.69 16.42 22.49
N THR A 153 -3.24 17.54 21.96
CA THR A 153 -3.85 18.18 20.79
C THR A 153 -3.44 17.43 19.52
N ASP A 154 -4.42 17.03 18.72
CA ASP A 154 -4.22 16.29 17.47
C ASP A 154 -3.56 17.18 16.41
N THR A 155 -2.24 17.00 16.24
CA THR A 155 -1.39 17.71 15.26
C THR A 155 -1.63 17.27 13.81
N LYS A 156 -2.55 16.31 13.54
CA LYS A 156 -2.97 15.84 12.21
C LYS A 156 -1.82 15.66 11.20
N GLY A 157 -0.70 15.09 11.67
CA GLY A 157 0.46 14.77 10.83
C GLY A 157 1.44 15.93 10.57
N GLY A 158 1.28 17.07 11.25
CA GLY A 158 2.23 18.18 11.27
C GLY A 158 3.11 18.19 12.53
N PHE A 159 4.25 18.89 12.46
CA PHE A 159 5.22 18.93 13.55
C PHE A 159 4.81 19.86 14.73
N LEU A 160 3.89 20.80 14.49
CA LEU A 160 3.38 21.80 15.44
C LEU A 160 1.86 21.97 15.25
N ASN A 161 1.15 22.36 16.31
CA ASN A 161 -0.28 22.71 16.22
C ASN A 161 -0.50 24.10 15.61
N ALA A 162 -1.73 24.38 15.17
CA ALA A 162 -2.13 25.69 14.68
C ALA A 162 -1.99 26.82 15.74
N GLU A 163 -2.11 26.47 17.03
CA GLU A 163 -1.90 27.40 18.16
C GLU A 163 -0.40 27.69 18.40
N ASP A 164 0.47 26.69 18.20
CA ASP A 164 1.92 26.78 18.41
C ASP A 164 2.65 27.42 17.22
N ASP A 165 2.02 27.45 16.04
CA ASP A 165 2.57 28.09 14.84
C ASP A 165 1.52 28.99 14.14
N PRO A 166 1.29 30.21 14.69
CA PRO A 166 0.35 31.18 14.10
C PRO A 166 0.70 31.65 12.69
N TRP A 167 1.92 31.40 12.22
CA TRP A 167 2.43 31.89 10.93
C TRP A 167 2.47 30.81 9.85
N ASN A 168 2.07 29.58 10.15
CA ASN A 168 2.05 28.49 9.19
C ASN A 168 0.82 28.56 8.26
N LYS A 169 1.03 29.12 7.07
CA LYS A 169 -0.02 29.31 6.06
C LYS A 169 -0.67 28.01 5.57
N ALA A 170 0.00 26.85 5.71
CA ALA A 170 -0.57 25.55 5.35
C ALA A 170 -1.52 24.99 6.43
N LEU A 171 -1.31 25.33 7.71
CA LEU A 171 -2.20 24.94 8.81
C LEU A 171 -3.44 25.85 8.92
N HIS A 172 -3.31 27.13 8.54
CA HIS A 172 -4.40 28.13 8.57
C HIS A 172 -5.16 28.27 7.25
N ALA A 173 -4.82 27.49 6.22
CA ALA A 173 -5.58 27.49 4.96
C ALA A 173 -6.98 26.88 5.19
N PRO A 174 -8.06 27.54 4.73
CA PRO A 174 -9.39 26.93 4.79
C PRO A 174 -9.38 25.65 3.96
N LYS A 175 -9.65 24.50 4.59
CA LYS A 175 -9.63 23.21 3.90
C LYS A 175 -10.73 23.19 2.83
N GLU A 176 -10.35 22.85 1.60
CA GLU A 176 -11.33 22.53 0.55
C GLU A 176 -12.19 21.35 1.02
N GLY A 177 -13.45 21.63 1.37
CA GLY A 177 -14.43 20.61 1.77
C GLY A 177 -14.96 20.71 3.20
N GLU A 178 -14.43 21.61 4.03
CA GLU A 178 -15.06 21.90 5.32
C GLU A 178 -16.35 22.71 5.16
N LYS A 179 -17.33 22.40 6.01
CA LYS A 179 -18.64 23.05 6.05
C LYS A 179 -18.45 24.55 6.39
N PRO A 180 -18.96 25.48 5.56
CA PRO A 180 -18.91 26.90 5.88
C PRO A 180 -19.60 27.22 7.20
N ALA A 181 -18.98 28.09 8.02
CA ALA A 181 -19.46 28.42 9.36
C ALA A 181 -20.89 29.00 9.41
N HIS A 182 -21.37 29.58 8.30
CA HIS A 182 -22.67 30.25 8.20
C HIS A 182 -23.81 29.35 7.71
N MET A 183 -23.56 28.06 7.46
CA MET A 183 -24.49 27.17 6.79
C MET A 183 -24.91 26.03 7.72
N THR A 184 -26.13 25.50 7.62
CA THR A 184 -26.53 24.32 8.40
C THR A 184 -25.92 23.04 7.80
N LEU A 185 -25.79 21.96 8.59
CA LEU A 185 -25.19 20.71 8.10
C LEU A 185 -26.01 20.11 6.95
N LYS A 186 -27.34 20.16 7.09
CA LYS A 186 -28.30 19.71 6.08
C LYS A 186 -28.24 20.52 4.79
N GLU A 187 -28.10 21.84 4.89
CA GLU A 187 -27.90 22.69 3.71
C GLU A 187 -26.59 22.36 3.01
N TRP A 188 -25.51 22.15 3.78
CA TRP A 188 -24.19 21.85 3.22
C TRP A 188 -24.19 20.55 2.44
N GLU A 189 -24.81 19.50 3.00
CA GLU A 189 -25.05 18.23 2.32
C GLU A 189 -25.88 18.43 1.04
N ARG A 190 -26.96 19.21 1.10
CA ARG A 190 -27.77 19.55 -0.08
C ARG A 190 -26.95 20.26 -1.15
N HIS A 191 -26.07 21.19 -0.78
CA HIS A 191 -25.22 21.92 -1.70
C HIS A 191 -24.13 21.04 -2.31
N GLN A 192 -23.52 20.14 -1.53
CA GLN A 192 -22.60 19.12 -2.04
C GLN A 192 -23.30 18.17 -3.02
N LEU A 193 -24.53 17.76 -2.71
CA LEU A 193 -25.34 16.92 -3.59
C LEU A 193 -25.69 17.65 -4.90
N LEU A 194 -26.13 18.91 -4.83
CA LEU A 194 -26.39 19.74 -6.02
C LEU A 194 -25.14 19.96 -6.86
N LYS A 195 -23.99 20.21 -6.23
CA LYS A 195 -22.70 20.35 -6.90
C LYS A 195 -22.30 19.05 -7.59
N GLY A 196 -22.53 17.91 -6.94
CA GLY A 196 -22.32 16.57 -7.50
C GLY A 196 -23.21 16.30 -8.71
N LEU A 197 -24.52 16.55 -8.61
CA LEU A 197 -25.47 16.40 -9.71
C LEU A 197 -25.10 17.31 -10.90
N ARG A 198 -24.69 18.55 -10.64
CA ARG A 198 -24.25 19.48 -11.69
C ARG A 198 -22.98 19.00 -12.38
N ASN A 199 -22.01 18.49 -11.62
CA ASN A 199 -20.76 17.97 -12.20
C ASN A 199 -21.01 16.70 -13.02
N ARG A 200 -21.90 15.81 -12.57
CA ARG A 200 -22.31 14.61 -13.32
C ARG A 200 -23.34 14.89 -14.41
N LYS A 201 -23.88 16.13 -14.47
CA LYS A 201 -24.95 16.57 -15.39
C LYS A 201 -26.19 15.65 -15.30
N GLU A 202 -26.55 15.23 -14.09
CA GLU A 202 -27.67 14.32 -13.82
C GLU A 202 -28.93 15.09 -13.38
N GLY A 203 -30.11 14.60 -13.77
CA GLY A 203 -31.40 15.11 -13.30
C GLY A 203 -31.69 16.53 -13.80
N PRO A 204 -31.99 17.51 -12.92
CA PRO A 204 -32.34 18.88 -13.35
C PRO A 204 -31.26 19.63 -14.14
N PHE A 205 -30.02 19.12 -14.14
CA PHE A 205 -28.89 19.68 -14.87
C PHE A 205 -28.56 18.91 -16.15
N GLU A 206 -29.41 17.96 -16.55
CA GLU A 206 -29.32 17.37 -17.88
C GLU A 206 -29.47 18.49 -18.93
N PRO A 207 -28.61 18.50 -19.97
CA PRO A 207 -28.76 19.44 -21.06
C PRO A 207 -30.18 19.34 -21.61
N GLY A 208 -30.96 20.40 -21.47
CA GLY A 208 -32.38 20.39 -21.81
C GLY A 208 -32.58 19.89 -23.24
N LEU A 209 -33.59 19.03 -23.41
CA LEU A 209 -34.00 18.43 -24.69
C LEU A 209 -34.17 19.49 -25.81
N SER A 210 -34.41 20.76 -25.44
CA SER A 210 -34.50 21.92 -26.32
C SER A 210 -33.18 22.37 -26.97
N VAL A 211 -32.01 21.95 -26.48
CA VAL A 211 -30.72 22.09 -27.20
C VAL A 211 -30.54 20.96 -28.24
N LEU A 212 -31.34 19.88 -28.17
CA LEU A 212 -31.32 18.75 -29.11
C LEU A 212 -32.06 19.02 -30.43
N GLY A 213 -32.57 20.24 -30.64
CA GLY A 213 -33.05 20.70 -31.95
C GLY A 213 -31.95 20.76 -33.01
N LYS A 214 -30.67 20.67 -32.61
CA LYS A 214 -29.52 20.49 -33.51
C LYS A 214 -29.27 19.00 -33.75
N GLY A 215 -30.12 18.41 -34.60
CA GLY A 215 -29.87 17.23 -35.44
C GLY A 215 -29.07 16.05 -34.88
N ASN A 216 -29.65 14.85 -35.00
CA ASN A 216 -28.93 13.57 -35.07
C ASN A 216 -28.16 13.09 -33.81
N MET A 217 -28.68 13.40 -32.62
CA MET A 217 -28.33 12.71 -31.36
C MET A 217 -29.28 11.54 -31.12
N LYS A 218 -29.09 10.47 -31.90
CA LYS A 218 -29.76 9.17 -31.73
C LYS A 218 -28.74 8.09 -31.38
N CYS A 219 -29.13 7.14 -30.54
CA CYS A 219 -28.34 5.97 -30.22
C CYS A 219 -28.01 5.19 -31.50
N ARG A 220 -26.74 4.79 -31.65
CA ARG A 220 -26.25 4.04 -32.82
C ARG A 220 -26.98 2.71 -33.04
N GLU A 221 -27.35 2.02 -31.96
CA GLU A 221 -27.87 0.66 -32.03
C GLU A 221 -29.41 0.61 -32.10
N CYS A 222 -30.11 1.46 -31.35
CA CYS A 222 -31.58 1.42 -31.25
C CYS A 222 -32.30 2.69 -31.75
N GLY A 223 -31.56 3.76 -32.07
CA GLY A 223 -32.14 5.02 -32.53
C GLY A 223 -32.85 5.87 -31.45
N SER A 224 -32.82 5.45 -30.17
CA SER A 224 -33.39 6.24 -29.05
C SER A 224 -32.69 7.58 -28.88
N LEU A 225 -33.43 8.58 -28.41
CA LEU A 225 -32.91 9.93 -28.11
C LEU A 225 -32.21 10.01 -26.74
N GLU A 226 -32.35 8.99 -25.91
CA GLU A 226 -31.75 8.91 -24.56
C GLU A 226 -30.27 8.49 -24.64
N ILE A 227 -29.40 9.40 -25.05
CA ILE A 227 -27.94 9.15 -25.11
C ILE A 227 -27.30 9.52 -23.77
N ASP A 228 -26.26 8.78 -23.39
CA ASP A 228 -25.37 9.21 -22.31
C ASP A 228 -24.39 10.28 -22.83
N PHE A 229 -24.56 11.51 -22.37
CA PHE A 229 -23.74 12.65 -22.76
C PHE A 229 -22.27 12.53 -22.34
N VAL A 230 -21.96 11.83 -21.24
CA VAL A 230 -20.56 11.61 -20.81
C VAL A 230 -19.85 10.73 -21.84
N TRP A 231 -20.55 9.75 -22.40
CA TRP A 231 -20.02 8.87 -23.44
C TRP A 231 -19.82 9.59 -24.77
N GLU A 232 -20.74 10.48 -25.13
CA GLU A 232 -20.60 11.33 -26.30
C GLU A 232 -19.46 12.35 -26.14
N GLU A 233 -19.27 12.93 -24.95
CA GLU A 233 -18.22 13.91 -24.70
C GLU A 233 -16.83 13.27 -24.71
N VAL A 234 -16.67 12.15 -23.98
CA VAL A 234 -15.37 11.49 -23.80
C VAL A 234 -15.02 10.58 -24.97
N PHE A 235 -15.88 9.62 -25.32
CA PHE A 235 -15.58 8.60 -26.33
C PHE A 235 -16.09 8.96 -27.73
N LYS A 236 -16.80 10.08 -27.88
CA LYS A 236 -17.49 10.46 -29.13
C LYS A 236 -18.47 9.39 -29.62
N CYS A 237 -19.01 8.59 -28.68
CA CYS A 237 -19.90 7.47 -28.96
C CYS A 237 -21.33 7.75 -28.47
N LYS A 238 -22.29 7.71 -29.40
CA LYS A 238 -23.71 7.94 -29.11
C LYS A 238 -24.40 6.62 -28.80
N VAL A 239 -24.50 6.27 -27.51
CA VAL A 239 -25.14 5.03 -27.07
C VAL A 239 -26.03 5.27 -25.84
N CYS A 240 -27.21 4.66 -25.83
CA CYS A 240 -28.12 4.69 -24.68
C CYS A 240 -27.73 3.64 -23.64
N ASN A 241 -28.15 3.84 -22.38
CA ASN A 241 -27.82 2.89 -21.29
C ASN A 241 -28.35 1.48 -21.56
N GLY A 242 -29.56 1.34 -22.12
CA GLY A 242 -30.10 0.03 -22.47
C GLY A 242 -29.28 -0.73 -23.51
N CYS A 243 -28.60 -0.04 -24.44
CA CYS A 243 -27.74 -0.69 -25.43
C CYS A 243 -26.36 -1.03 -24.85
N LYS A 244 -25.85 -0.28 -23.87
CA LYS A 244 -24.61 -0.62 -23.17
C LYS A 244 -24.72 -1.96 -22.44
N GLU A 245 -25.86 -2.20 -21.82
CA GLU A 245 -26.12 -3.45 -21.09
C GLU A 245 -26.41 -4.63 -22.03
N LYS A 246 -27.04 -4.38 -23.17
CA LYS A 246 -27.33 -5.41 -24.18
C LYS A 246 -26.08 -5.90 -24.92
N PHE A 247 -25.12 -5.01 -25.13
CA PHE A 247 -23.91 -5.30 -25.92
C PHE A 247 -22.62 -5.03 -25.12
N PRO A 248 -22.38 -5.78 -24.02
CA PRO A 248 -21.16 -5.62 -23.23
C PRO A 248 -19.90 -5.99 -24.02
N GLU A 249 -20.01 -6.82 -25.06
CA GLU A 249 -18.89 -7.18 -25.93
C GLU A 249 -18.37 -6.01 -26.76
N LYS A 250 -19.16 -4.94 -26.96
CA LYS A 250 -18.72 -3.72 -27.66
C LYS A 250 -18.50 -2.56 -26.70
N TYR A 251 -19.43 -2.38 -25.77
CA TYR A 251 -19.50 -1.22 -24.88
C TYR A 251 -19.00 -1.49 -23.46
N SER A 252 -18.36 -2.63 -23.19
CA SER A 252 -17.66 -2.80 -21.91
C SER A 252 -16.48 -1.82 -21.81
N LEU A 253 -16.36 -1.17 -20.66
CA LEU A 253 -15.19 -0.37 -20.32
C LEU A 253 -14.07 -1.29 -19.85
N LEU A 254 -12.86 -1.03 -20.36
CA LEU A 254 -11.62 -1.73 -20.02
C LEU A 254 -10.72 -0.81 -19.19
N THR A 255 -10.17 -1.33 -18.12
CA THR A 255 -9.11 -0.63 -17.37
C THR A 255 -7.81 -0.60 -18.18
N LYS A 256 -6.94 0.38 -17.91
CA LYS A 256 -5.60 0.47 -18.50
C LYS A 256 -4.84 -0.87 -18.47
N THR A 257 -4.92 -1.58 -17.34
CA THR A 257 -4.26 -2.89 -17.16
C THR A 257 -4.86 -3.96 -18.06
N GLU A 258 -6.18 -3.99 -18.21
CA GLU A 258 -6.85 -4.96 -19.10
C GLU A 258 -6.52 -4.67 -20.56
N ALA A 259 -6.54 -3.41 -20.99
CA ALA A 259 -6.15 -3.03 -22.35
C ALA A 259 -4.71 -3.45 -22.67
N LYS A 260 -3.79 -3.27 -21.72
CA LYS A 260 -2.38 -3.66 -21.86
C LYS A 260 -2.18 -5.19 -21.87
N GLU A 261 -2.92 -5.93 -21.05
CA GLU A 261 -2.78 -7.39 -20.94
C GLU A 261 -3.45 -8.15 -22.08
N ASP A 262 -4.64 -7.71 -22.50
CA ASP A 262 -5.47 -8.44 -23.47
C ASP A 262 -5.13 -8.03 -24.91
N TYR A 263 -4.84 -6.76 -25.16
CA TYR A 263 -4.53 -6.24 -26.51
C TYR A 263 -3.05 -5.94 -26.75
N LEU A 264 -2.22 -6.14 -25.73
CA LEU A 264 -0.77 -5.93 -25.81
C LEU A 264 -0.40 -4.50 -26.26
N ILE A 265 -1.25 -3.53 -25.95
CA ILE A 265 -1.08 -2.09 -26.23
C ILE A 265 -0.05 -1.50 -25.26
N THR A 266 0.79 -0.58 -25.73
CA THR A 266 1.84 0.00 -24.88
C THR A 266 1.31 1.17 -24.02
N ASP A 267 2.01 1.50 -22.93
CA ASP A 267 1.59 2.60 -22.05
C ASP A 267 1.63 3.98 -22.72
N PRO A 268 2.58 4.31 -23.63
CA PRO A 268 2.54 5.56 -24.38
C PRO A 268 1.31 5.68 -25.27
N GLU A 269 0.95 4.62 -25.99
CA GLU A 269 -0.25 4.57 -26.84
C GLU A 269 -1.53 4.78 -26.03
N LEU A 270 -1.63 4.18 -24.82
CA LEU A 270 -2.79 4.33 -23.94
C LEU A 270 -2.88 5.70 -23.25
N LYS A 271 -1.78 6.43 -23.14
CA LYS A 271 -1.78 7.78 -22.53
C LYS A 271 -2.17 8.86 -23.53
N ASP A 272 -2.06 8.57 -24.82
CA ASP A 272 -2.42 9.50 -25.88
C ASP A 272 -3.94 9.59 -26.01
N GLY A 273 -4.50 10.71 -25.55
CA GLY A 273 -5.94 10.96 -25.56
C GLY A 273 -6.53 11.23 -26.94
N GLU A 274 -5.71 11.58 -27.93
CA GLU A 274 -6.16 11.73 -29.32
C GLU A 274 -6.33 10.37 -29.99
N LEU A 275 -5.44 9.43 -29.67
CA LEU A 275 -5.46 8.08 -30.21
C LEU A 275 -6.55 7.21 -29.56
N LEU A 276 -6.57 7.19 -28.23
CA LEU A 276 -7.52 6.40 -27.44
C LEU A 276 -8.15 7.28 -26.35
N PRO A 277 -9.36 7.79 -26.58
CA PRO A 277 -10.08 8.54 -25.57
C PRO A 277 -10.32 7.67 -24.32
N HIS A 278 -10.17 8.28 -23.15
CA HIS A 278 -10.29 7.58 -21.87
C HIS A 278 -11.09 8.38 -20.85
N LEU A 279 -11.82 7.67 -20.00
CA LEU A 279 -12.56 8.21 -18.88
C LEU A 279 -11.78 7.98 -17.58
N ASN A 280 -11.43 9.05 -16.88
CA ASN A 280 -10.80 8.96 -15.56
C ASN A 280 -11.86 8.79 -14.48
N LYS A 281 -11.72 7.74 -13.66
CA LYS A 281 -12.53 7.55 -12.45
C LYS A 281 -11.62 7.41 -11.23
N PRO A 282 -12.04 7.91 -10.05
CA PRO A 282 -11.29 7.70 -8.82
C PRO A 282 -11.10 6.20 -8.58
N ASN A 283 -9.92 5.83 -8.13
CA ASN A 283 -9.60 4.43 -7.93
C ASN A 283 -10.51 3.82 -6.85
N PRO A 284 -11.21 2.70 -7.13
CA PRO A 284 -12.20 2.13 -6.20
C PRO A 284 -11.58 1.65 -4.88
N HIS A 285 -10.27 1.38 -4.83
CA HIS A 285 -9.61 0.93 -3.61
C HIS A 285 -9.25 2.09 -2.68
N LYS A 286 -8.69 3.19 -3.23
CA LYS A 286 -8.41 4.43 -2.48
C LYS A 286 -8.51 5.63 -3.42
N SER A 287 -9.33 6.62 -3.05
CA SER A 287 -9.52 7.84 -3.85
C SER A 287 -8.27 8.71 -4.00
N HIS A 288 -7.31 8.61 -3.10
CA HIS A 288 -6.06 9.38 -3.17
C HIS A 288 -4.99 8.70 -4.05
N TRP A 289 -5.24 7.49 -4.56
CA TRP A 289 -4.36 6.85 -5.53
C TRP A 289 -4.58 7.44 -6.92
N HIS A 290 -3.67 7.14 -7.84
CA HIS A 290 -3.85 7.53 -9.23
C HIS A 290 -5.18 7.02 -9.78
N ASP A 291 -5.87 7.91 -10.49
CA ASP A 291 -7.15 7.62 -11.11
C ASP A 291 -7.05 6.44 -12.09
N MET A 292 -8.12 5.68 -12.14
CA MET A 292 -8.28 4.58 -13.08
C MET A 292 -8.72 5.14 -14.43
N MET A 293 -7.94 4.86 -15.47
CA MET A 293 -8.29 5.18 -16.85
C MET A 293 -9.12 4.04 -17.44
N LEU A 294 -10.30 4.37 -17.93
CA LEU A 294 -11.25 3.46 -18.57
C LEU A 294 -11.33 3.75 -20.07
N PHE A 295 -11.15 2.71 -20.87
CA PHE A 295 -11.16 2.73 -22.32
C PHE A 295 -12.36 1.98 -22.86
N LEU A 296 -12.83 2.34 -24.05
CA LEU A 296 -13.95 1.69 -24.69
C LEU A 296 -13.48 0.48 -25.51
N ARG A 297 -14.01 -0.72 -25.20
CA ARG A 297 -13.55 -1.98 -25.79
C ARG A 297 -13.48 -1.97 -27.32
N TYR A 298 -14.55 -1.58 -28.02
CA TYR A 298 -14.52 -1.62 -29.48
C TYR A 298 -13.46 -0.67 -30.08
N GLN A 299 -13.18 0.48 -29.46
CA GLN A 299 -12.15 1.42 -29.94
C GLN A 299 -10.75 0.82 -29.77
N VAL A 300 -10.54 0.13 -28.64
CA VAL A 300 -9.30 -0.58 -28.33
C VAL A 300 -9.10 -1.74 -29.30
N GLU A 301 -10.15 -2.52 -29.59
CA GLU A 301 -10.15 -3.60 -30.60
C GLU A 301 -9.81 -3.07 -31.98
N GLU A 302 -10.50 -2.02 -32.43
CA GLU A 302 -10.26 -1.40 -33.74
C GLU A 302 -8.82 -0.91 -33.87
N TYR A 303 -8.26 -0.25 -32.84
CA TYR A 303 -6.86 0.19 -32.86
C TYR A 303 -5.88 -0.99 -32.85
N ALA A 304 -6.11 -1.99 -32.00
CA ALA A 304 -5.24 -3.15 -31.87
C ALA A 304 -5.19 -3.95 -33.17
N PHE A 305 -6.35 -4.24 -33.77
CA PHE A 305 -6.43 -5.02 -34.99
C PHE A 305 -6.03 -4.23 -36.23
N ASN A 306 -6.44 -2.96 -36.38
CA ASN A 306 -6.17 -2.24 -37.62
C ASN A 306 -4.76 -1.64 -37.66
N THR A 307 -4.32 -1.02 -36.57
CA THR A 307 -3.09 -0.21 -36.58
C THR A 307 -1.89 -0.98 -36.05
N LYS A 308 -2.07 -1.74 -34.96
CA LYS A 308 -0.93 -2.32 -34.24
C LYS A 308 -0.53 -3.70 -34.75
N TRP A 309 -1.50 -4.61 -34.87
CA TRP A 309 -1.25 -6.02 -35.16
C TRP A 309 -1.69 -6.45 -36.56
N GLY A 310 -2.55 -5.68 -37.23
CA GLY A 310 -3.06 -5.94 -38.58
C GLY A 310 -4.19 -6.97 -38.64
N SER A 311 -4.21 -7.96 -37.74
CA SER A 311 -5.28 -8.94 -37.62
C SER A 311 -5.39 -9.52 -36.20
N ALA A 312 -6.54 -10.12 -35.88
CA ALA A 312 -6.73 -10.85 -34.62
C ALA A 312 -5.78 -12.06 -34.51
N GLU A 313 -5.54 -12.76 -35.62
CA GLU A 313 -4.63 -13.92 -35.67
C GLU A 313 -3.17 -13.52 -35.38
N ALA A 314 -2.75 -12.34 -35.84
CA ALA A 314 -1.40 -11.83 -35.55
C ALA A 314 -1.22 -11.49 -34.06
N LEU A 315 -2.26 -10.95 -33.42
CA LEU A 315 -2.26 -10.71 -31.97
C LEU A 315 -2.15 -12.02 -31.18
N ASP A 316 -2.89 -13.06 -31.57
CA ASP A 316 -2.80 -14.38 -30.94
C ASP A 316 -1.41 -15.00 -31.08
N ALA A 317 -0.84 -14.94 -32.29
CA ALA A 317 0.50 -15.48 -32.55
C ALA A 317 1.56 -14.77 -31.68
N GLU A 318 1.41 -13.46 -31.43
CA GLU A 318 2.29 -12.73 -30.53
C GLU A 318 2.06 -13.13 -29.06
N PHE A 319 0.80 -13.30 -28.66
CA PHE A 319 0.44 -13.72 -27.32
C PHE A 319 1.05 -15.10 -26.98
N GLU A 320 0.96 -16.07 -27.89
CA GLU A 320 1.58 -17.39 -27.72
C GLU A 320 3.10 -17.31 -27.61
N LYS A 321 3.75 -16.45 -28.42
CA LYS A 321 5.19 -16.20 -28.29
C LYS A 321 5.55 -15.65 -26.91
N ARG A 322 4.81 -14.65 -26.41
CA ARG A 322 5.05 -14.10 -25.05
C ARG A 322 4.83 -15.13 -23.96
N GLU A 323 3.79 -15.95 -24.04
CA GLU A 323 3.52 -16.96 -23.01
C GLU A 323 4.54 -18.10 -23.04
N THR A 324 4.99 -18.54 -24.21
CA THR A 324 6.06 -19.55 -24.32
C THR A 324 7.39 -19.00 -23.80
N GLU A 325 7.76 -17.76 -24.14
CA GLU A 325 8.96 -17.11 -23.59
C GLU A 325 8.88 -16.92 -22.08
N LYS A 326 7.73 -16.50 -21.56
CA LYS A 326 7.51 -16.34 -20.12
C LYS A 326 7.63 -17.66 -19.38
N LYS A 327 7.13 -18.76 -19.95
CA LYS A 327 7.32 -20.12 -19.42
C LYS A 327 8.80 -20.50 -19.43
N LYS A 328 9.51 -20.31 -20.55
CA LYS A 328 10.96 -20.57 -20.67
C LYS A 328 11.77 -19.78 -19.63
N ARG A 329 11.56 -18.47 -19.52
CA ARG A 329 12.26 -17.61 -18.54
C ARG A 329 11.97 -18.03 -17.10
N LYS A 330 10.75 -18.49 -16.78
CA LYS A 330 10.42 -19.02 -15.45
C LYS A 330 11.15 -20.34 -15.19
N GLU A 331 11.20 -21.23 -16.16
CA GLU A 331 11.90 -22.50 -16.07
C GLU A 331 13.42 -22.31 -15.93
N GLU A 332 14.02 -21.40 -16.70
CA GLU A 332 15.43 -21.04 -16.58
C GLU A 332 15.75 -20.44 -15.22
N LYS A 333 14.93 -19.51 -14.73
CA LYS A 333 15.07 -18.95 -13.38
C LYS A 333 14.97 -20.04 -12.31
N PHE A 334 14.07 -21.01 -12.48
CA PHE A 334 13.95 -22.15 -11.58
C PHE A 334 15.18 -23.06 -11.62
N LYS A 335 15.66 -23.41 -12.82
CA LYS A 335 16.89 -24.20 -13.02
C LYS A 335 18.12 -23.49 -12.45
N SER A 336 18.24 -22.17 -12.64
CA SER A 336 19.33 -21.37 -12.05
C SER A 336 19.27 -21.40 -10.53
N LYS A 337 18.09 -21.16 -9.94
CA LYS A 337 17.91 -21.23 -8.48
C LYS A 337 18.23 -22.62 -7.92
N LEU A 338 17.90 -23.69 -8.64
CA LEU A 338 18.28 -25.06 -8.24
C LEU A 338 19.79 -25.30 -8.32
N LYS A 339 20.46 -24.80 -9.37
CA LYS A 339 21.93 -24.89 -9.48
C LYS A 339 22.61 -24.10 -8.36
N ASP A 340 22.12 -22.90 -8.06
CA ASP A 340 22.63 -22.07 -6.97
C ASP A 340 22.42 -22.71 -5.60
N LEU A 341 21.24 -23.32 -5.38
CA LEU A 341 20.96 -24.07 -4.18
C LEU A 341 21.92 -25.26 -4.03
N LYS A 342 22.08 -26.08 -5.07
CA LYS A 342 23.05 -27.20 -5.09
C LYS A 342 24.48 -26.73 -4.81
N LYS A 343 24.89 -25.60 -5.40
CA LYS A 343 26.22 -25.02 -5.17
C LYS A 343 26.39 -24.60 -3.70
N LYS A 344 25.39 -23.92 -3.12
CA LYS A 344 25.40 -23.51 -1.71
C LYS A 344 25.49 -24.72 -0.77
N THR A 345 24.66 -25.74 -0.97
CA THR A 345 24.70 -26.98 -0.16
C THR A 345 26.02 -27.73 -0.33
N ARG A 346 26.58 -27.80 -1.54
CA ARG A 346 27.91 -28.42 -1.77
C ARG A 346 29.03 -27.68 -1.04
N THR A 347 29.02 -26.35 -1.10
CA THR A 347 30.02 -25.54 -0.39
C THR A 347 29.87 -25.59 1.13
N GLU A 348 28.65 -25.74 1.64
CA GLU A 348 28.39 -25.91 3.07
C GLU A 348 28.87 -27.29 3.55
N ALA A 349 28.58 -28.36 2.80
CA ALA A 349 29.09 -29.70 3.08
C ALA A 349 30.63 -29.74 3.05
N TYR A 350 31.27 -29.12 2.04
CA TYR A 350 32.72 -29.01 1.96
C TYR A 350 33.33 -28.15 3.09
N ARG A 351 32.64 -27.07 3.50
CA ARG A 351 33.08 -26.26 4.65
C ARG A 351 32.90 -26.99 5.97
N ARG A 352 31.83 -27.77 6.15
CA ARG A 352 31.66 -28.66 7.32
C ARG A 352 32.76 -29.72 7.36
N SER A 353 33.13 -30.31 6.22
CA SER A 353 34.23 -31.29 6.17
C SER A 353 35.59 -30.65 6.41
N LEU A 354 35.81 -29.37 6.07
CA LEU A 354 37.07 -28.66 6.36
C LEU A 354 37.17 -28.09 7.78
N LYS A 355 36.05 -27.69 8.39
CA LYS A 355 36.00 -27.17 9.77
C LYS A 355 35.92 -28.27 10.83
N GLY A 356 35.66 -29.52 10.44
CA GLY A 356 35.80 -30.67 11.32
C GLY A 356 37.24 -31.15 11.32
N ASP A 357 37.97 -30.90 12.41
CA ASP A 357 39.31 -31.41 12.66
C ASP A 357 39.42 -32.92 12.39
N GLY A 358 40.10 -33.33 11.32
CA GLY A 358 40.73 -34.65 11.16
C GLY A 358 39.92 -35.93 11.41
N LYS A 359 38.59 -35.86 11.57
CA LYS A 359 37.67 -36.99 11.75
C LYS A 359 36.47 -36.79 10.84
N GLY A 360 36.70 -37.02 9.55
CA GLY A 360 35.68 -36.97 8.52
C GLY A 360 34.78 -38.20 8.58
N GLY A 361 33.58 -38.05 9.14
CA GLY A 361 32.49 -38.98 8.90
C GLY A 361 31.71 -38.55 7.65
N LYS A 362 31.46 -39.47 6.71
CA LYS A 362 30.54 -39.23 5.58
C LYS A 362 29.08 -39.26 6.07
N PHE A 363 28.16 -38.72 5.27
CA PHE A 363 26.72 -38.83 5.55
C PHE A 363 26.33 -40.32 5.53
N GLY A 364 26.11 -40.90 6.72
CA GLY A 364 25.92 -42.34 6.94
C GLY A 364 26.92 -42.98 7.92
N ASP A 365 27.98 -42.29 8.36
CA ASP A 365 28.93 -42.87 9.31
C ASP A 365 28.36 -42.94 10.73
N ALA A 366 28.43 -44.13 11.31
CA ALA A 366 28.07 -44.40 12.71
C ALA A 366 29.12 -43.77 13.64
N ILE A 367 28.62 -43.00 14.60
CA ILE A 367 29.43 -42.33 15.64
C ILE A 367 29.92 -43.41 16.62
N SER A 368 31.04 -44.07 16.34
CA SER A 368 31.77 -44.79 17.38
C SER A 368 33.28 -44.67 17.17
N ASN A 369 33.98 -44.47 18.27
CA ASN A 369 35.29 -43.86 18.36
C ASN A 369 36.45 -44.82 18.08
N GLY A 370 37.43 -44.35 17.29
CA GLY A 370 38.83 -44.76 17.36
C GLY A 370 39.28 -45.76 16.30
N LYS A 371 40.47 -45.55 15.73
CA LYS A 371 41.16 -46.60 14.96
C LYS A 371 41.46 -47.73 15.95
N HIS A 372 40.80 -48.86 15.81
CA HIS A 372 41.19 -50.07 16.53
C HIS A 372 42.21 -50.82 15.66
N GLU A 373 43.24 -51.37 16.29
CA GLU A 373 44.25 -52.19 15.62
C GLU A 373 43.73 -53.63 15.61
N HIS A 374 43.66 -54.25 14.42
CA HIS A 374 43.05 -55.56 14.28
C HIS A 374 43.98 -56.64 14.82
N GLU A 375 43.69 -57.16 16.01
CA GLU A 375 44.24 -58.44 16.47
C GLU A 375 43.42 -59.58 15.87
N TRP A 376 44.08 -60.37 15.02
CA TRP A 376 43.46 -61.50 14.30
C TRP A 376 43.49 -62.77 15.17
N GLY A 377 42.33 -63.41 15.29
CA GLY A 377 42.17 -64.68 15.99
C GLY A 377 42.64 -65.89 15.19
N GLN A 378 42.33 -67.07 15.72
CA GLN A 378 42.75 -68.35 15.14
C GLN A 378 42.15 -68.58 13.75
N THR A 379 42.96 -69.03 12.81
CA THR A 379 42.55 -69.38 11.44
C THR A 379 41.57 -70.56 11.47
N VAL A 380 40.44 -70.40 10.79
CA VAL A 380 39.49 -71.49 10.54
C VAL A 380 39.40 -71.71 9.04
N GLU A 381 39.57 -72.95 8.60
CA GLU A 381 39.36 -73.33 7.20
C GLU A 381 37.87 -73.51 6.94
N ASN A 382 37.32 -72.73 6.01
CA ASN A 382 35.94 -72.90 5.55
C ASN A 382 35.82 -74.07 4.57
N GLU A 383 34.60 -74.57 4.38
CA GLU A 383 34.27 -75.75 3.55
C GLU A 383 34.76 -75.66 2.09
N ASP A 384 35.10 -74.45 1.63
CA ASP A 384 35.66 -74.15 0.30
C ASP A 384 37.21 -74.17 0.23
N GLY A 385 37.89 -74.60 1.31
CA GLY A 385 39.35 -74.76 1.37
C GLY A 385 40.14 -73.45 1.50
N ILE A 386 39.46 -72.36 1.90
CA ILE A 386 40.05 -71.03 2.08
C ILE A 386 40.19 -70.76 3.58
N SER A 387 41.38 -70.34 3.99
CA SER A 387 41.66 -70.03 5.39
C SER A 387 41.18 -68.61 5.73
N VAL A 388 40.29 -68.49 6.72
CA VAL A 388 39.70 -67.21 7.13
C VAL A 388 40.13 -66.88 8.56
N LYS A 389 40.58 -65.64 8.77
CA LYS A 389 40.90 -65.09 10.10
C LYS A 389 39.87 -64.03 10.46
N SER A 390 39.30 -64.11 11.66
CA SER A 390 38.40 -63.10 12.20
C SER A 390 39.08 -62.26 13.28
N CYS A 391 38.84 -60.94 13.29
CA CYS A 391 39.34 -60.04 14.32
C CYS A 391 38.51 -60.17 15.59
N VAL A 392 39.18 -60.28 16.74
CA VAL A 392 38.55 -60.62 18.02
C VAL A 392 37.67 -59.48 18.57
N GLU A 393 38.00 -58.23 18.28
CA GLU A 393 37.28 -57.06 18.84
C GLU A 393 36.13 -56.56 17.95
N CYS A 394 36.24 -56.67 16.63
CA CYS A 394 35.25 -56.10 15.71
C CYS A 394 34.56 -57.12 14.79
N GLY A 395 34.99 -58.39 14.81
CA GLY A 395 34.41 -59.45 14.00
C GLY A 395 34.64 -59.30 12.49
N MET A 396 35.67 -58.54 12.06
CA MET A 396 36.02 -58.44 10.64
C MET A 396 36.73 -59.72 10.20
N GLU A 397 36.37 -60.26 9.05
CA GLU A 397 36.94 -61.50 8.49
C GLU A 397 37.84 -61.19 7.28
N VAL A 398 39.01 -61.82 7.23
CA VAL A 398 39.97 -61.69 6.13
C VAL A 398 40.33 -63.09 5.64
N GLU A 399 40.15 -63.31 4.33
CA GLU A 399 40.49 -64.54 3.63
C GLU A 399 41.96 -64.47 3.16
N GLU A 400 42.79 -65.41 3.60
CA GLU A 400 44.16 -65.56 3.12
C GLU A 400 44.23 -66.75 2.17
N LEU A 401 44.55 -66.46 0.91
CA LEU A 401 44.90 -67.46 -0.11
C LEU A 401 46.42 -67.62 -0.10
N GLU A 402 46.92 -68.70 0.50
CA GLU A 402 48.32 -69.12 0.34
C GLU A 402 48.52 -69.65 -1.09
N PHE A 403 49.54 -69.11 -1.78
CA PHE A 403 49.86 -69.43 -3.18
C PHE A 403 51.01 -70.44 -3.30
#